data_AF-A0A9E3MDP1-F1
#
_entry.id   AF-A0A9E3MDP1-F1
#
_cell.length_a   1.000
_cell.length_b   1.000
_cell.length_c   1.000
_cell.angle_alpha   90.00
_cell.angle_beta   90.00
_cell.angle_gamma   90.00
#
_symmetry.space_group_name_H-M   'P 1'
#
loop_
_entity.id
_entity.type
_entity.pdbx_description
1 polymer ?
#
loop_
_entity_poly.entity_id
_entity_poly.type
_entity_poly.pdbx_seq_one_letter_code
_entity_poly.pdbx_strand_id
1 'polypeptide(L)'
;MIDPYQLLGLERDADEAAVKAAYRKAAKSAHPDAGGDLHAFGRLNASYELLKDPVRRRVYDDTGYDPQLADATDLKGLMMLETLVNEMILDERAPGSFDPVAGLRRKLTDDLLKARFHILELERHRTRVRQHADRIGRRPDNDVLGAMLRARAQSITEAIKGAETQIAAIERAYEMLEGYSYELEAAGPRGAGPEAEAAE
;
A
#
# COMPACT_ATOMS: atom_id res chain seq x y z
N MET A 1 -5.66 -5.35 4.36
CA MET A 1 -6.96 -5.71 3.77
C MET A 1 -7.83 -6.48 4.75
N ILE A 2 -9.11 -6.13 4.82
CA ILE A 2 -10.08 -6.75 5.72
C ILE A 2 -10.52 -8.09 5.13
N ASP A 3 -10.49 -9.15 5.94
CA ASP A 3 -11.16 -10.40 5.59
C ASP A 3 -12.65 -10.33 6.03
N PRO A 4 -13.61 -10.30 5.09
CA PRO A 4 -15.04 -10.17 5.39
C PRO A 4 -15.59 -11.39 6.12
N TYR A 5 -15.05 -12.58 5.88
CA TYR A 5 -15.46 -13.81 6.55
C TYR A 5 -15.02 -13.79 8.00
N GLN A 6 -13.77 -13.44 8.26
CA GLN A 6 -13.26 -13.30 9.64
C GLN A 6 -14.01 -12.19 10.39
N LEU A 7 -14.29 -11.06 9.73
CA LEU A 7 -15.01 -9.94 10.36
C LEU A 7 -16.44 -10.32 10.77
N LEU A 8 -17.11 -11.15 9.96
CA LEU A 8 -18.46 -11.65 10.25
C LEU A 8 -18.47 -12.95 11.08
N GLY A 9 -17.29 -13.56 11.32
CA GLY A 9 -17.16 -14.84 12.02
C GLY A 9 -17.77 -16.00 11.24
N LEU A 10 -17.51 -16.05 9.94
CA LEU A 10 -18.03 -17.03 9.00
C LEU A 10 -16.91 -17.85 8.36
N GLU A 11 -17.25 -19.06 7.95
CA GLU A 11 -16.43 -19.85 7.02
C GLU A 11 -16.67 -19.38 5.58
N ARG A 12 -15.71 -19.67 4.68
CA ARG A 12 -15.78 -19.26 3.27
C ARG A 12 -16.93 -19.89 2.49
N ASP A 13 -17.41 -21.05 2.92
CA ASP A 13 -18.53 -21.77 2.33
C ASP A 13 -19.91 -21.35 2.90
N ALA A 14 -19.95 -20.34 3.78
CA ALA A 14 -21.19 -19.85 4.38
C ALA A 14 -22.22 -19.42 3.32
N ASP A 15 -23.45 -19.90 3.49
CA ASP A 15 -24.56 -19.54 2.62
C ASP A 15 -25.08 -18.11 2.88
N GLU A 16 -25.93 -17.61 2.00
CA GLU A 16 -26.49 -16.26 2.11
C GLU A 16 -27.27 -16.06 3.42
N ALA A 17 -27.93 -17.12 3.91
CA ALA A 17 -28.68 -17.08 5.16
C ALA A 17 -27.75 -16.88 6.38
N ALA A 18 -26.63 -17.60 6.43
CA ALA A 18 -25.60 -17.46 7.46
C ALA A 18 -24.95 -16.07 7.40
N VAL A 19 -24.62 -15.57 6.20
CA VAL A 19 -24.07 -14.21 6.00
C VAL A 19 -25.01 -13.15 6.58
N LYS A 20 -26.30 -13.24 6.25
CA LYS A 20 -27.32 -12.30 6.73
C LYS A 20 -27.55 -12.40 8.24
N ALA A 21 -27.55 -13.60 8.80
CA ALA A 21 -27.71 -13.81 10.23
C ALA A 21 -26.52 -13.24 11.02
N ALA A 22 -25.29 -13.51 10.55
CA ALA A 22 -24.06 -13.01 11.16
C ALA A 22 -23.98 -11.48 11.13
N TYR A 23 -24.28 -10.86 9.98
CA TYR A 23 -24.31 -9.41 9.86
C TYR A 23 -25.31 -8.77 10.85
N ARG A 24 -26.54 -9.28 10.93
CA ARG A 24 -27.55 -8.76 11.87
C ARG A 24 -27.10 -8.83 13.32
N LYS A 25 -26.44 -9.93 13.70
CA LYS A 25 -25.90 -10.13 15.05
C LYS A 25 -24.80 -9.11 15.34
N ALA A 26 -23.83 -8.98 14.43
CA ALA A 26 -22.69 -8.07 14.58
C ALA A 26 -23.11 -6.58 14.53
N ALA A 27 -24.07 -6.23 13.66
CA ALA A 27 -24.54 -4.87 13.49
C ALA A 27 -25.20 -4.33 14.76
N LYS A 28 -25.94 -5.17 15.49
CA LYS A 28 -26.58 -4.78 16.75
C LYS A 28 -25.58 -4.37 17.83
N SER A 29 -24.42 -5.04 17.90
CA SER A 29 -23.36 -4.70 18.85
C SER A 29 -22.45 -3.56 18.37
N ALA A 30 -22.29 -3.39 17.06
CA ALA A 30 -21.37 -2.40 16.49
C ALA A 30 -22.03 -1.04 16.19
N HIS A 31 -23.34 -0.91 16.38
CA HIS A 31 -24.06 0.32 16.04
C HIS A 31 -23.61 1.51 16.92
N PRO A 32 -23.40 2.71 16.36
CA PRO A 32 -23.03 3.91 17.12
C PRO A 32 -23.97 4.24 18.29
N ASP A 33 -25.28 4.05 18.09
CA ASP A 33 -26.30 4.25 19.15
C ASP A 33 -26.14 3.29 20.35
N ALA A 34 -25.45 2.17 20.16
CA ALA A 34 -25.11 1.22 21.23
C ALA A 34 -23.69 1.44 21.79
N GLY A 35 -23.03 2.56 21.44
CA GLY A 35 -21.66 2.87 21.83
C GLY A 35 -20.59 2.28 20.90
N GLY A 36 -20.98 1.81 19.70
CA GLY A 36 -20.06 1.27 18.70
C GLY A 36 -19.28 2.33 17.91
N ASP A 37 -18.21 1.90 17.26
CA ASP A 37 -17.38 2.75 16.41
C ASP A 37 -17.94 2.83 14.98
N LEU A 38 -18.10 4.06 14.48
CA LEU A 38 -18.65 4.31 13.13
C LEU A 38 -17.79 3.68 12.04
N HIS A 39 -16.46 3.69 12.21
CA HIS A 39 -15.55 3.07 11.23
C HIS A 39 -15.68 1.54 11.23
N ALA A 40 -15.75 0.92 12.41
CA ALA A 40 -15.99 -0.51 12.55
C ALA A 40 -17.33 -0.93 11.94
N PHE A 41 -18.38 -0.15 12.16
CA PHE A 41 -19.69 -0.38 11.56
C PHE A 41 -19.64 -0.28 10.03
N GLY A 42 -18.91 0.70 9.49
CA GLY A 42 -18.68 0.85 8.06
C GLY A 42 -18.01 -0.39 7.44
N ARG A 43 -16.94 -0.91 8.06
CA ARG A 43 -16.25 -2.14 7.62
C ARG A 43 -17.18 -3.36 7.63
N LEU A 44 -18.01 -3.47 8.66
CA LEU A 44 -18.99 -4.54 8.78
C LEU A 44 -20.01 -4.50 7.64
N ASN A 45 -20.51 -3.30 7.34
CA ASN A 45 -21.47 -3.11 6.26
C ASN A 45 -20.87 -3.41 4.88
N ALA A 46 -19.65 -2.93 4.61
CA ALA A 46 -18.95 -3.22 3.36
C ALA A 46 -18.70 -4.73 3.18
N SER A 47 -18.35 -5.43 4.27
CA SER A 47 -18.14 -6.88 4.25
C SER A 47 -19.44 -7.64 3.94
N TYR A 48 -20.55 -7.22 4.53
CA TYR A 48 -21.86 -7.80 4.22
C TYR A 48 -22.28 -7.55 2.77
N GLU A 49 -22.13 -6.33 2.26
CA GLU A 49 -22.47 -6.01 0.86
C GLU A 49 -21.60 -6.78 -0.14
N LEU A 50 -20.33 -7.01 0.17
CA LEU A 50 -19.47 -7.89 -0.63
C LEU A 50 -20.00 -9.33 -0.64
N LEU A 51 -20.20 -9.94 0.53
CA LEU A 51 -20.57 -11.37 0.61
C LEU A 51 -21.99 -11.67 0.10
N LYS A 52 -22.86 -10.65 0.07
CA LYS A 52 -24.22 -10.73 -0.46
C LYS A 52 -24.25 -10.65 -2.00
N ASP A 53 -23.28 -9.98 -2.62
CA ASP A 53 -23.19 -9.91 -4.08
C ASP A 53 -22.41 -11.13 -4.60
N PRO A 54 -23.06 -12.07 -5.32
CA PRO A 54 -22.42 -13.31 -5.75
C PRO A 54 -21.26 -13.09 -6.73
N VAL A 55 -21.33 -12.03 -7.54
CA VAL A 55 -20.27 -11.72 -8.51
C VAL A 55 -19.07 -11.14 -7.77
N ARG A 56 -19.29 -10.16 -6.89
CA ARG A 56 -18.20 -9.56 -6.12
C ARG A 56 -17.58 -10.55 -5.14
N ARG A 57 -18.40 -11.36 -4.45
CA ARG A 57 -17.93 -12.43 -3.56
C ARG A 57 -17.01 -13.39 -4.30
N ARG A 58 -17.41 -13.82 -5.51
CA ARG A 58 -16.58 -14.69 -6.34
C ARG A 58 -15.25 -14.04 -6.70
N VAL A 59 -15.25 -12.77 -7.13
CA VAL A 59 -14.01 -12.04 -7.43
C VAL A 59 -13.12 -11.97 -6.19
N TYR A 60 -13.70 -11.68 -5.02
CA TYR A 60 -12.95 -11.67 -3.76
C TYR A 60 -12.43 -13.05 -3.38
N ASP A 61 -13.19 -14.11 -3.59
CA ASP A 61 -12.75 -15.48 -3.29
C ASP A 61 -11.61 -15.92 -4.22
N ASP A 62 -11.64 -15.51 -5.49
CA ASP A 62 -10.62 -15.82 -6.49
C ASP A 62 -9.34 -14.98 -6.31
N THR A 63 -9.48 -13.71 -5.90
CA THR A 63 -8.36 -12.73 -5.90
C THR A 63 -7.91 -12.28 -4.52
N GLY A 64 -8.73 -12.50 -3.48
CA GLY A 64 -8.56 -11.93 -2.16
C GLY A 64 -8.79 -10.42 -2.09
N TYR A 65 -9.30 -9.78 -3.15
CA TYR A 65 -9.39 -8.33 -3.26
C TYR A 65 -10.82 -7.81 -3.48
N ASP A 66 -11.17 -6.76 -2.74
CA ASP A 66 -12.31 -5.90 -3.03
C ASP A 66 -11.97 -4.42 -2.73
N PRO A 67 -12.18 -3.49 -3.68
CA PRO A 67 -11.84 -2.08 -3.49
C PRO A 67 -12.57 -1.40 -2.32
N GLN A 68 -13.75 -1.87 -1.94
CA GLN A 68 -14.54 -1.30 -0.84
C GLN A 68 -14.10 -1.84 0.53
N LEU A 69 -13.28 -2.90 0.56
CA LEU A 69 -12.64 -3.44 1.76
C LEU A 69 -11.17 -3.01 1.92
N ALA A 70 -10.60 -2.35 0.92
CA ALA A 70 -9.27 -1.76 1.03
C ALA A 70 -9.32 -0.55 1.97
N ASP A 71 -8.42 -0.51 2.96
CA ASP A 71 -8.22 0.70 3.74
C ASP A 71 -7.43 1.76 2.94
N ALA A 72 -7.27 2.95 3.51
CA ALA A 72 -6.60 4.06 2.82
C ALA A 72 -5.12 3.77 2.51
N THR A 73 -4.45 2.90 3.27
CA THR A 73 -3.06 2.51 3.04
C THR A 73 -2.98 1.43 1.98
N ASP A 74 -3.86 0.43 2.04
CA ASP A 74 -4.04 -0.59 1.00
C ASP A 74 -4.27 0.07 -0.37
N LEU A 75 -5.20 1.03 -0.45
CA LEU A 75 -5.52 1.71 -1.70
C LEU A 75 -4.32 2.47 -2.27
N LYS A 76 -3.56 3.17 -1.43
CA LYS A 76 -2.34 3.85 -1.87
C LYS A 76 -1.30 2.85 -2.38
N GLY A 77 -1.10 1.73 -1.68
CA GLY A 77 -0.19 0.67 -2.12
C GLY A 77 -0.59 0.11 -3.49
N LEU A 78 -1.88 -0.12 -3.72
CA LEU A 78 -2.42 -0.57 -5.01
C LEU A 78 -2.18 0.45 -6.13
N MET A 79 -2.41 1.75 -5.88
CA MET A 79 -2.14 2.79 -6.88
C MET A 79 -0.65 2.84 -7.26
N MET A 80 0.25 2.57 -6.31
CA MET A 80 1.68 2.45 -6.58
C MET A 80 1.95 1.23 -7.46
N LEU A 81 1.39 0.06 -7.12
CA LEU A 81 1.53 -1.14 -7.94
C LEU A 81 0.95 -0.96 -9.35
N GLU A 82 -0.21 -0.34 -9.49
CA GLU A 82 -0.83 -0.03 -10.79
C GLU A 82 0.13 0.79 -11.66
N THR A 83 0.77 1.82 -11.09
CA THR A 83 1.77 2.61 -11.80
C THR A 83 2.95 1.75 -12.26
N LEU A 84 3.47 0.90 -11.38
CA LEU A 84 4.60 0.02 -11.70
C LEU A 84 4.24 -1.09 -12.70
N VAL A 85 3.03 -1.62 -12.64
CA VAL A 85 2.49 -2.60 -13.58
C VAL A 85 2.31 -1.95 -14.96
N ASN A 86 1.86 -0.70 -15.04
CA ASN A 86 1.80 0.01 -16.31
C ASN A 86 3.20 0.19 -16.92
N GLU A 87 4.20 0.52 -16.12
CA GLU A 87 5.59 0.56 -16.58
C GLU A 87 6.10 -0.81 -17.06
N MET A 88 5.75 -1.88 -16.34
CA MET A 88 6.07 -3.26 -16.73
C MET A 88 5.42 -3.63 -18.07
N ILE A 89 4.15 -3.27 -18.29
CA ILE A 89 3.42 -3.56 -19.53
C ILE A 89 4.04 -2.84 -20.73
N LEU A 90 4.57 -1.63 -20.50
CA LEU A 90 5.22 -0.81 -21.53
C LEU A 90 6.69 -1.20 -21.77
N ASP A 91 7.21 -2.19 -21.06
CA ASP A 91 8.59 -2.67 -21.24
C ASP A 91 8.71 -3.48 -22.54
N GLU A 92 9.62 -3.06 -23.42
CA GLU A 92 9.81 -3.67 -24.75
C GLU A 92 10.61 -4.98 -24.72
N ARG A 93 11.17 -5.38 -23.57
CA ARG A 93 11.91 -6.64 -23.46
C ARG A 93 10.97 -7.83 -23.64
N ALA A 94 11.48 -8.88 -24.29
CA ALA A 94 10.69 -10.09 -24.53
C ALA A 94 10.21 -10.72 -23.20
N PRO A 95 8.95 -11.20 -23.12
CA PRO A 95 8.48 -12.00 -21.99
C PRO A 95 9.44 -13.16 -21.71
N GLY A 96 9.61 -13.53 -20.44
CA GLY A 96 10.56 -14.58 -20.05
C GLY A 96 12.04 -14.17 -20.05
N SER A 97 12.42 -13.04 -20.68
CA SER A 97 13.82 -12.59 -20.71
C SER A 97 14.30 -11.89 -19.44
N PHE A 98 13.37 -11.48 -18.57
CA PHE A 98 13.66 -10.85 -17.28
C PHE A 98 12.53 -11.13 -16.28
N ASP A 99 12.82 -10.93 -14.99
CA ASP A 99 11.83 -11.07 -13.92
C ASP A 99 11.21 -9.69 -13.63
N PRO A 100 9.99 -9.41 -14.12
CA PRO A 100 9.31 -8.16 -13.83
C PRO A 100 8.96 -8.03 -12.35
N VAL A 101 8.57 -9.11 -11.66
CA VAL A 101 8.18 -9.08 -10.25
C VAL A 101 9.37 -8.67 -9.38
N ALA A 102 10.56 -9.20 -9.66
CA ALA A 102 11.79 -8.75 -9.02
C ALA A 102 12.08 -7.27 -9.32
N GLY A 103 11.81 -6.81 -10.54
CA GLY A 103 11.89 -5.40 -10.93
C GLY A 103 10.98 -4.49 -10.10
N LEU A 104 9.71 -4.87 -9.94
CA LEU A 104 8.73 -4.17 -9.11
C LEU A 104 9.21 -4.07 -7.65
N ARG A 105 9.62 -5.20 -7.05
CA ARG A 105 10.15 -5.24 -5.68
C ARG A 105 11.37 -4.34 -5.51
N ARG A 106 12.28 -4.35 -6.47
CA ARG A 106 13.48 -3.51 -6.45
C ARG A 106 13.12 -2.03 -6.46
N LYS A 107 12.20 -1.61 -7.34
CA LYS A 107 11.76 -0.22 -7.41
C LYS A 107 11.09 0.24 -6.12
N LEU A 108 10.20 -0.57 -5.54
CA LEU A 108 9.61 -0.29 -4.23
C LEU A 108 10.66 -0.19 -3.12
N THR A 109 11.66 -1.08 -3.12
CA THR A 109 12.77 -1.03 -2.15
C THR A 109 13.58 0.26 -2.29
N ASP A 110 13.90 0.66 -3.52
CA ASP A 110 14.64 1.89 -3.79
C ASP A 110 13.85 3.12 -3.33
N ASP A 111 12.54 3.17 -3.59
CA ASP A 111 11.68 4.27 -3.17
C ASP A 111 11.48 4.31 -1.65
N LEU A 112 11.40 3.14 -0.99
CA LEU A 112 11.39 3.02 0.46
C LEU A 112 12.65 3.63 1.08
N LEU A 113 13.82 3.28 0.55
CA LEU A 113 15.11 3.80 1.01
C LEU A 113 15.20 5.32 0.83
N LYS A 114 14.78 5.85 -0.32
CA LYS A 114 14.74 7.31 -0.58
C LYS A 114 13.82 8.03 0.40
N ALA A 115 12.61 7.50 0.64
CA ALA A 115 11.65 8.11 1.56
C ALA A 115 12.19 8.13 3.01
N ARG A 116 12.80 7.02 3.45
CA ARG A 116 13.44 6.92 4.78
C ARG A 116 14.59 7.91 4.94
N PHE A 117 15.44 8.03 3.92
CA PHE A 117 16.53 9.01 3.94
C PHE A 117 15.99 10.45 3.98
N HIS A 118 14.94 10.75 3.22
CA HIS A 118 14.30 12.06 3.22
C HIS A 118 13.74 12.44 4.61
N ILE A 119 13.10 11.50 5.31
CA ILE A 119 12.66 11.72 6.70
C ILE A 119 13.84 12.11 7.60
N LEU A 120 14.96 11.37 7.52
CA LEU A 120 16.15 11.68 8.33
C LEU A 120 16.67 13.11 8.07
N GLU A 121 16.66 13.56 6.81
CA GLU A 121 17.03 14.94 6.46
C GLU A 121 16.05 15.97 7.04
N LEU A 122 14.74 15.73 6.89
CA LEU A 122 13.69 16.58 7.44
C LEU A 122 13.79 16.67 8.97
N GLU A 123 14.07 15.57 9.67
CA GLU A 123 14.25 15.56 11.12
C GLU A 123 15.43 16.39 11.57
N ARG A 124 16.57 16.30 10.86
CA ARG A 124 17.74 17.16 11.09
C ARG A 124 17.39 18.62 10.87
N HIS A 125 16.63 18.94 9.82
CA HIS A 125 16.18 20.31 9.52
C HIS A 125 15.26 20.86 10.60
N ARG A 126 14.26 20.08 11.01
CA ARG A 126 13.33 20.42 12.09
C ARG A 126 14.08 20.70 13.39
N THR A 127 15.04 19.84 13.73
CA THR A 127 15.84 19.99 14.95
C THR A 127 16.64 21.29 14.92
N ARG A 128 17.31 21.61 13.81
CA ARG A 128 18.04 22.88 13.64
C ARG A 128 17.11 24.09 13.77
N VAL A 129 15.95 24.07 13.10
CA VAL A 129 14.97 25.17 13.17
C VAL A 129 14.48 25.38 14.61
N ARG A 130 14.19 24.30 15.34
CA ARG A 130 13.77 24.38 16.75
C ARG A 130 14.88 24.96 17.64
N GLN A 131 16.13 24.52 17.45
CA GLN A 131 17.27 25.09 18.20
C GLN A 131 17.47 26.59 17.96
N HIS A 132 17.24 27.07 16.72
CA HIS A 132 17.24 28.50 16.44
C HIS A 132 16.05 29.22 17.11
N ALA A 133 14.86 28.62 17.08
CA ALA A 133 13.66 29.16 17.73
C ALA A 133 13.80 29.27 19.25
N ASP A 134 14.53 28.34 19.89
CA ASP A 134 14.76 28.36 21.34
C ASP A 134 15.81 29.40 21.76
N ARG A 135 16.70 29.80 20.85
CA ARG A 135 17.76 30.78 21.10
C ARG A 135 17.36 32.22 20.78
N ILE A 136 16.32 32.40 19.96
CA ILE A 136 15.87 33.75 19.62
C ILE A 136 15.08 34.37 20.78
N GLY A 137 15.42 35.61 21.13
CA GLY A 137 14.71 36.34 22.17
C GLY A 137 13.25 36.58 21.77
N ARG A 138 12.31 36.33 22.70
CA ARG A 138 10.88 36.59 22.47
C ARG A 138 10.61 38.09 22.53
N ARG A 139 9.77 38.57 21.61
CA ARG A 139 9.20 39.94 21.66
C ARG A 139 7.72 39.87 22.07
N PRO A 140 7.31 40.41 23.23
CA PRO A 140 5.96 40.23 23.78
C PRO A 140 4.84 40.65 22.83
N ASP A 141 5.03 41.76 22.12
CA ASP A 141 3.97 42.37 21.30
C ASP A 141 4.04 41.96 19.81
N ASN A 142 5.19 41.43 19.35
CA ASN A 142 5.42 41.20 17.92
C ASN A 142 6.57 40.19 17.63
N ASP A 143 6.46 38.95 18.12
CA ASP A 143 7.43 37.87 17.88
C ASP A 143 7.27 37.21 16.49
N VAL A 144 7.37 38.02 15.43
CA VAL A 144 7.19 37.54 14.05
C VAL A 144 8.22 36.45 13.72
N LEU A 145 9.49 36.68 14.03
CA LEU A 145 10.57 35.77 13.65
C LEU A 145 10.50 34.44 14.45
N GLY A 146 10.21 34.49 15.74
CA GLY A 146 9.94 33.28 16.53
C GLY A 146 8.71 32.53 16.03
N ALA A 147 7.64 33.23 15.65
CA ALA A 147 6.46 32.62 15.05
C ALA A 147 6.77 31.96 13.69
N MET A 148 7.56 32.60 12.83
CA MET A 148 8.00 32.05 11.55
C MET A 148 8.82 30.76 11.73
N LEU A 149 9.77 30.74 12.66
CA LEU A 149 10.58 29.55 12.95
C LEU A 149 9.74 28.39 13.49
N ARG A 150 8.81 28.69 14.41
CA ARG A 150 7.87 27.69 14.95
C ARG A 150 6.94 27.15 13.86
N ALA A 151 6.39 28.01 13.01
CA ALA A 151 5.58 27.61 11.87
C ALA A 151 6.39 26.73 10.90
N ARG A 152 7.64 27.08 10.62
CA ARG A 152 8.52 26.26 9.77
C ARG A 152 8.79 24.88 10.37
N ALA A 153 9.06 24.79 11.67
CA ALA A 153 9.22 23.51 12.35
C ALA A 153 7.94 22.65 12.29
N GLN A 154 6.77 23.28 12.40
CA GLN A 154 5.48 22.59 12.23
C GLN A 154 5.30 22.09 10.80
N SER A 155 5.57 22.91 9.77
CA SER A 155 5.47 22.48 8.37
C SER A 155 6.38 21.29 8.07
N ILE A 156 7.60 21.26 8.62
CA ILE A 156 8.50 20.11 8.47
C ILE A 156 7.92 18.87 9.19
N THR A 157 7.27 19.05 10.34
CA THR A 157 6.60 17.95 11.05
C THR A 157 5.47 17.35 10.22
N GLU A 158 4.65 18.17 9.58
CA GLU A 158 3.60 17.67 8.68
C GLU A 158 4.18 17.00 7.43
N ALA A 159 5.29 17.51 6.88
CA ALA A 159 5.99 16.86 5.77
C ALA A 159 6.54 15.46 6.16
N ILE A 160 7.08 15.31 7.38
CA ILE A 160 7.54 14.02 7.90
C ILE A 160 6.36 13.04 7.99
N LYS A 161 5.22 13.44 8.57
CA LYS A 161 4.02 12.59 8.64
C LYS A 161 3.53 12.15 7.25
N GLY A 162 3.59 13.06 6.28
CA GLY A 162 3.28 12.75 4.88
C GLY A 162 4.20 11.67 4.31
N ALA A 163 5.51 11.80 4.54
CA ALA A 163 6.50 10.81 4.11
C ALA A 163 6.34 9.47 4.85
N GLU A 164 6.02 9.46 6.15
CA GLU A 164 5.70 8.23 6.90
C GLU A 164 4.48 7.51 6.32
N THR A 165 3.45 8.26 5.93
CA THR A 165 2.26 7.71 5.26
C THR A 165 2.62 7.12 3.89
N GLN A 166 3.55 7.74 3.15
CA GLN A 166 4.07 7.20 1.89
C GLN A 166 4.87 5.92 2.11
N ILE A 167 5.71 5.87 3.15
CA ILE A 167 6.45 4.65 3.53
C ILE A 167 5.49 3.50 3.79
N ALA A 168 4.44 3.72 4.59
CA ALA A 168 3.45 2.70 4.88
C ALA A 168 2.76 2.18 3.60
N ALA A 169 2.49 3.06 2.63
CA ALA A 169 1.94 2.66 1.34
C ALA A 169 2.92 1.83 0.49
N ILE A 170 4.22 2.20 0.49
CA ILE A 170 5.27 1.44 -0.21
C ILE A 170 5.43 0.05 0.41
N GLU A 171 5.48 -0.04 1.73
CA GLU A 171 5.55 -1.31 2.45
C GLU A 171 4.35 -2.19 2.12
N ARG A 172 3.15 -1.60 2.09
CA ARG A 172 1.95 -2.34 1.75
C ARG A 172 1.93 -2.81 0.30
N ALA A 173 2.40 -1.99 -0.64
CA ALA A 173 2.60 -2.40 -2.03
C ALA A 173 3.61 -3.56 -2.14
N TYR A 174 4.68 -3.54 -1.34
CA TYR A 174 5.68 -4.60 -1.33
C TYR A 174 5.11 -5.91 -0.79
N GLU A 175 4.36 -5.86 0.31
CA GLU A 175 3.66 -7.03 0.89
C GLU A 175 2.67 -7.65 -0.11
N MET A 176 1.98 -6.83 -0.91
CA MET A 176 1.07 -7.32 -1.96
C MET A 176 1.78 -8.11 -3.06
N LEU A 177 3.10 -7.95 -3.23
CA LEU A 177 3.89 -8.74 -4.16
C LEU A 177 4.43 -10.04 -3.53
N GLU A 178 4.18 -10.32 -2.26
CA GLU A 178 4.59 -11.58 -1.63
C GLU A 178 3.89 -12.78 -2.29
N GLY A 179 4.61 -13.90 -2.39
CA GLY A 179 4.10 -15.12 -3.02
C GLY A 179 4.13 -15.11 -4.56
N TYR A 180 4.18 -13.94 -5.21
CA TYR A 180 4.34 -13.86 -6.66
C TYR A 180 5.75 -14.29 -7.10
N SER A 181 5.82 -15.08 -8.17
CA SER A 181 7.07 -15.43 -8.85
C SER A 181 6.85 -15.35 -10.35
N TYR A 182 7.94 -15.20 -11.10
CA TYR A 182 7.89 -15.14 -12.56
C TYR A 182 8.85 -16.18 -13.13
N GLU A 183 8.35 -16.95 -14.08
CA GLU A 183 9.14 -17.98 -14.75
C GLU A 183 9.96 -17.34 -15.88
N LEU A 184 11.27 -17.56 -15.84
CA LEU A 184 12.18 -17.12 -16.89
C LEU A 184 12.30 -18.20 -17.96
N GLU A 185 12.35 -17.77 -19.21
CA GLU A 185 12.73 -18.66 -20.30
C GLU A 185 14.20 -19.02 -20.14
N ALA A 186 14.48 -20.32 -20.00
CA ALA A 186 15.85 -20.80 -19.97
C ALA A 186 16.53 -20.36 -21.27
N ALA A 187 17.67 -19.67 -21.17
CA ALA A 187 18.49 -19.37 -22.33
C ALA A 187 18.83 -20.69 -23.03
N GLY A 188 18.17 -20.96 -24.17
CA GLY A 188 18.42 -22.15 -24.96
C GLY A 188 19.91 -22.27 -25.27
N PRO A 189 20.44 -23.50 -25.45
CA PRO A 189 21.85 -23.69 -25.75
C PRO A 189 22.18 -22.82 -26.97
N ARG A 190 23.12 -21.88 -26.81
CA ARG A 190 23.60 -21.05 -27.91
C ARG A 190 23.95 -22.00 -29.05
N GLY A 191 23.21 -21.93 -30.14
CA GLY A 191 23.37 -22.82 -31.28
C GLY A 191 24.84 -22.88 -31.66
N ALA A 192 25.40 -24.08 -31.65
CA ALA A 192 26.61 -24.37 -32.39
C ALA A 192 26.37 -23.90 -33.82
N GLY A 193 27.16 -22.92 -34.27
CA GLY A 193 27.12 -22.44 -35.65
C GLY A 193 27.37 -23.63 -36.59
N PRO A 194 26.79 -23.62 -37.80
CA PRO A 194 26.95 -24.74 -38.72
C PRO A 194 28.43 -24.93 -39.01
N GLU A 195 28.91 -26.15 -38.76
CA GLU A 195 30.21 -26.62 -39.19
C GLU A 195 30.32 -26.38 -40.69
N ALA A 196 31.41 -25.72 -41.09
CA ALA A 196 31.78 -25.54 -42.48
C ALA A 196 32.06 -26.93 -43.08
N GLU A 197 31.05 -27.49 -43.74
CA GLU A 197 31.21 -28.64 -44.62
C GLU A 197 31.95 -28.14 -45.87
N ALA A 198 33.28 -28.27 -45.83
CA ALA A 198 34.15 -28.07 -46.97
C ALA A 198 33.87 -29.21 -47.97
N ALA A 199 33.15 -28.87 -49.05
CA ALA A 199 32.99 -29.72 -50.21
C ALA A 199 34.29 -29.79 -51.03
N GLU A 200 34.55 -31.01 -51.51
CA GLU A 200 35.52 -31.44 -52.53
C GLU A 200 35.74 -30.50 -53.71
#